data_AF-A0A8S9QMP3-F1
#
_entry.id   AF-A0A8S9QMP3-F1
#
_cell.length_a   1.000
_cell.length_b   1.000
_cell.length_c   1.000
_cell.angle_alpha   90.00
_cell.angle_beta   90.00
_cell.angle_gamma   90.00
#
_symmetry.space_group_name_H-M   'P 1'
#
loop_
_entity.id
_entity.type
_entity.pdbx_description
1 polymer ?
#
loop_
_entity_poly.entity_id
_entity_poly.type
_entity_poly.pdbx_seq_one_letter_code
_entity_poly.pdbx_strand_id
1 'polypeptide(L)' 'MVARNPDVAFKCAMWFWNEKVRPVVDQGFGATTRRINGGECDGGSPTRVQSRVNRYLEFCRQFGISSGTSLSC' A
#
# COMPACT_ATOMS: atom_id res chain seq x y z
N MET A 1 8.44 1.37 -22.07
CA MET A 1 9.61 0.83 -21.34
C MET A 1 9.19 0.13 -20.04
N VAL A 2 8.51 0.82 -19.11
CA VAL A 2 8.02 0.25 -17.84
C VAL A 2 7.20 -1.04 -18.03
N ALA A 3 6.24 -1.06 -18.95
CA ALA A 3 5.37 -2.23 -19.17
C ALA A 3 6.03 -3.43 -19.86
N ARG A 4 7.29 -3.33 -20.32
CA ARG A 4 7.94 -4.35 -21.15
C ARG A 4 9.17 -4.99 -20.50
N ASN A 5 9.63 -4.47 -19.37
CA ASN A 5 10.82 -4.98 -18.67
C ASN A 5 10.50 -5.04 -17.16
N PRO A 6 10.57 -6.24 -16.53
CA PRO A 6 10.21 -6.41 -15.13
C PRO A 6 11.14 -5.63 -14.19
N ASP A 7 12.44 -5.54 -14.48
CA ASP A 7 13.38 -4.79 -13.65
C ASP A 7 13.07 -3.29 -13.65
N VAL A 8 12.72 -2.75 -14.82
CA VAL A 8 12.30 -1.35 -14.95
C VAL A 8 10.96 -1.12 -14.24
N ALA A 9 10.03 -2.09 -14.33
CA ALA A 9 8.74 -2.02 -13.64
C ALA A 9 8.92 -1.96 -12.11
N PHE A 10 9.73 -2.85 -11.55
CA PHE A 10 10.02 -2.87 -10.12
C PHE A 10 10.79 -1.63 -9.66
N LYS A 11 11.77 -1.14 -10.44
CA LYS A 11 12.47 0.11 -10.14
C LYS A 11 11.50 1.30 -10.08
N CYS A 12 10.54 1.36 -11.00
CA CYS A 12 9.49 2.40 -11.00
C CYS A 12 8.60 2.31 -9.75
N ALA A 13 8.14 1.09 -9.40
CA ALA A 13 7.34 0.87 -8.19
C ALA A 13 8.09 1.26 -6.91
N MET A 14 9.37 0.89 -6.79
CA MET A 14 10.22 1.23 -5.65
C MET A 14 10.54 2.73 -5.58
N TRP A 15 10.77 3.38 -6.71
CA TRP A 15 10.92 4.83 -6.78
C TRP A 15 9.66 5.52 -6.24
N PHE A 16 8.48 5.13 -6.74
CA PHE A 16 7.22 5.71 -6.27
C PHE A 16 7.01 5.47 -4.78
N TRP A 17 7.27 4.25 -4.31
CA TRP A 17 7.17 3.92 -2.89
C TRP A 17 8.08 4.79 -2.04
N ASN A 18 9.38 4.87 -2.36
CA ASN A 18 10.35 5.62 -1.56
C ASN A 18 10.06 7.12 -1.53
N GLU A 19 9.67 7.71 -2.67
CA GLU A 19 9.47 9.16 -2.78
C GLU A 19 8.10 9.61 -2.28
N LYS A 20 7.06 8.80 -2.48
CA LYS A 20 5.69 9.23 -2.22
C LYS A 20 5.08 8.59 -0.99
N VAL A 21 5.34 7.31 -0.72
CA VAL A 21 4.60 6.51 0.26
C VAL A 21 5.38 6.26 1.55
N ARG A 22 6.67 5.94 1.46
CA ARG A 22 7.54 5.62 2.60
C ARG A 22 7.51 6.66 3.72
N PRO A 23 7.41 7.99 3.47
CA PRO A 23 7.38 8.98 4.55
C PRO A 23 6.20 8.89 5.53
N VAL A 24 5.16 8.10 5.23
CA VAL A 24 3.96 7.96 6.09
C VAL A 24 3.75 6.53 6.60
N VAL A 25 4.74 5.63 6.45
CA VAL A 25 4.60 4.22 6.85
C VAL A 25 4.41 4.06 8.35
N ASP A 26 5.01 4.94 9.15
CA ASP A 26 4.89 4.99 10.61
C ASP A 26 3.47 5.38 11.09
N GLN A 27 2.66 5.97 10.20
CA GLN A 27 1.26 6.34 10.48
C GLN A 27 0.28 5.17 10.25
N GLY A 28 0.76 4.02 9.77
CA GLY A 28 -0.03 2.81 9.54
C GLY A 28 -0.40 2.56 8.08
N PHE A 29 -0.90 1.36 7.79
CA PHE A 29 -1.16 0.92 6.40
C PHE A 29 -2.24 1.76 5.69
N GLY A 30 -3.23 2.27 6.42
CA GLY A 30 -4.26 3.16 5.88
C GLY A 30 -3.68 4.46 5.32
N ALA A 31 -2.67 5.03 5.99
CA ALA A 31 -1.96 6.22 5.50
C ALA A 31 -1.23 5.95 4.17
N THR A 32 -0.66 4.75 4.01
CA THR A 32 -0.03 4.35 2.75
C THR A 32 -1.06 4.23 1.62
N THR A 33 -2.23 3.64 1.89
CA THR A 33 -3.33 3.55 0.92
C THR A 33 -3.79 4.94 0.49
N ARG A 34 -3.99 5.85 1.45
CA ARG A 34 -4.34 7.25 1.17
C ARG A 34 -3.31 7.94 0.29
N ARG A 35 -2.03 7.63 0.49
CA ARG A 35 -0.94 8.24 -0.28
C ARG A 35 -0.82 7.70 -1.71
N ILE A 36 -1.20 6.43 -1.90
CA ILE A 36 -1.28 5.78 -3.22
C ILE A 36 -2.50 6.29 -3.99
N ASN A 37 -3.67 6.29 -3.35
CA ASN A 37 -4.92 6.76 -3.96
C ASN A 37 -5.91 7.23 -2.89
N GLY A 38 -5.86 8.52 -2.55
CA GLY A 38 -6.72 9.11 -1.52
C GLY A 38 -8.21 9.06 -1.85
N GLY A 39 -8.58 8.94 -3.12
CA GLY A 39 -9.99 8.81 -3.53
C GLY A 39 -10.66 7.49 -3.14
N GLU A 40 -9.89 6.51 -2.65
CA GLU A 40 -10.46 5.26 -2.10
C GLU A 40 -10.90 5.42 -0.63
N CYS A 41 -10.31 6.39 0.09
CA CYS A 41 -10.52 6.59 1.52
C CYS A 41 -11.82 7.37 1.83
N ASP A 42 -12.17 7.46 3.11
CA ASP A 42 -13.29 8.24 3.64
C ASP A 42 -14.64 7.87 3.00
N GLY A 43 -14.80 6.60 2.65
CA GLY A 43 -16.00 6.07 1.99
C GLY A 43 -16.00 6.16 0.46
N GLY A 44 -14.92 6.64 -0.18
CA GLY A 44 -14.84 6.76 -1.64
C GLY A 44 -14.85 5.40 -2.34
N SER A 45 -14.13 4.40 -1.84
CA SER A 45 -14.23 3.02 -2.32
C SER A 45 -13.94 1.98 -1.24
N PRO A 46 -14.90 1.69 -0.34
CA PRO A 46 -14.69 0.80 0.80
C PRO A 46 -14.23 -0.61 0.40
N THR A 47 -14.73 -1.14 -0.73
CA THR A 47 -14.37 -2.46 -1.23
C THR A 47 -12.91 -2.53 -1.70
N ARG A 48 -12.37 -1.45 -2.27
CA ARG A 48 -10.96 -1.37 -2.69
C ARG A 48 -10.03 -1.26 -1.50
N VAL A 49 -10.37 -0.42 -0.51
CA VAL A 49 -9.60 -0.33 0.74
C VAL A 49 -9.57 -1.69 1.44
N GLN A 50 -10.72 -2.35 1.60
CA GLN A 50 -10.76 -3.67 2.22
C GLN A 50 -9.92 -4.70 1.46
N SER A 51 -9.92 -4.67 0.13
CA SER A 51 -9.07 -5.55 -0.69
C SER A 51 -7.58 -5.33 -0.43
N ARG A 52 -7.14 -4.07 -0.30
CA ARG A 52 -5.75 -3.74 0.08
C ARG A 52 -5.40 -4.25 1.48
N VAL A 53 -6.29 -4.02 2.46
CA VAL A 53 -6.12 -4.47 3.85
C VAL A 53 -6.00 -5.99 3.91
N ASN A 54 -6.89 -6.72 3.23
CA ASN A 54 -6.86 -8.18 3.20
C ASN A 54 -5.54 -8.70 2.66
N ARG A 55 -5.03 -8.10 1.58
CA ARG A 55 -3.74 -8.48 0.99
C ARG A 55 -2.57 -8.18 1.93
N TYR A 56 -2.60 -7.03 2.62
CA TYR A 56 -1.58 -6.68 3.60
C TYR A 56 -1.55 -7.67 4.78
N LEU A 57 -2.72 -8.00 5.33
CA LEU A 57 -2.85 -9.00 6.41
C LEU A 57 -2.35 -10.38 5.99
N GLU A 58 -2.61 -10.78 4.74
CA GLU A 58 -2.10 -12.03 4.20
C GLU A 58 -0.56 -12.05 4.20
N PHE A 59 0.09 -10.98 3.73
CA PHE A 59 1.54 -10.86 3.76
C PHE A 59 2.10 -10.84 5.19
N CYS A 60 1.48 -10.09 6.12
CA CYS A 60 1.89 -10.10 7.53
C CYS A 60 1.83 -11.51 8.13
N ARG A 61 0.77 -12.27 7.82
CA ARG A 61 0.63 -13.67 8.24
C ARG A 61 1.72 -14.56 7.63
N GLN A 62 2.01 -14.42 6.33
CA GLN A 62 3.06 -15.19 5.66
C GLN A 62 4.45 -14.91 6.25
N PHE A 63 4.72 -13.67 6.65
CA PHE A 63 5.98 -13.27 7.26
C PHE A 63 6.04 -13.46 8.78
N GLY A 64 4.95 -13.88 9.44
CA GLY A 64 4.89 -14.07 10.89
C GLY A 64 5.05 -12.77 11.69
N ILE A 65 4.67 -11.62 11.12
CA ILE A 65 4.78 -10.30 11.74
C ILE A 65 3.41 -9.73 12.13
N SER A 66 3.40 -8.84 13.12
CA SER A 66 2.20 -8.05 13.45
C SER A 66 1.89 -7.06 12.33
N SER A 67 0.61 -6.91 12.00
CA SER A 67 0.12 -5.91 11.03
C SER A 67 0.02 -4.51 11.61
N GLY A 68 0.17 -4.35 12.93
CA GLY A 68 -0.01 -3.05 13.60
C GLY A 68 -1.46 -2.57 13.62
N THR A 69 -1.65 -1.26 13.77
CA THR A 69 -2.95 -0.59 13.83
C THR A 69 -3.15 0.35 12.64
N SER A 70 -4.32 1.01 12.55
CA SER A 70 -4.63 1.99 11.50
C SER A 70 -4.53 1.43 10.08
N LEU A 71 -5.14 0.27 9.86
CA LEU A 71 -5.05 -0.47 8.59
C LEU A 71 -5.92 0.12 7.48
N SER A 72 -7.07 0.70 7.84
CA SER A 72 -7.99 1.31 6.89
C SER A 72 -7.80 2.82 6.83
N CYS A 73 -8.15 3.37 5.68
CA CYS A 73 -8.68 4.72 5.52
C CYS A 73 -10.10 4.57 4.92
#